data_AF-A0A356F775-F1
#
_entry.id   AF-A0A356F775-F1
#
_cell.length_a   1.000
_cell.length_b   1.000
_cell.length_c   1.000
_cell.angle_alpha   90.00
_cell.angle_beta   90.00
_cell.angle_gamma   90.00
#
_symmetry.space_group_name_H-M   'P 1'
#
loop_
_entity.id
_entity.type
_entity.pdbx_description
1 polymer ?
#
loop_
_entity_poly.entity_id
_entity_poly.type
_entity_poly.pdbx_seq_one_letter_code
_entity_poly.pdbx_strand_id
1 'polypeptide(L)'
;MSIDLFTFFAQIFNLLLLLYLLRRFLYLPVLKAVDERQKFIERELKKAASSHKEALRLEAECKQKMAEIDAQKQDILSQTRAEAAVLAEKLANEAKAQFEADKSQWKQRLAGEQKTFELAMQNLILEHFNKLADGALKQMADVSLNDLMLNKLKEKISALPVRKKQEFAAAYQNKKQLFVRSAQKISAEQKQKVKDFLRVQLELPEETKFKFEVDKKLVCGVALQADEQLIDWNLASYMNEFQKNMQNDVQQLINRG
;
A
#
# COMPACT_ATOMS: atom_id res chain seq x y z
N MET A 1 -64.50 -131.78 6.31
CA MET A 1 -63.40 -130.91 6.78
C MET A 1 -63.94 -129.50 6.82
N SER A 2 -64.16 -128.99 8.02
CA SER A 2 -64.86 -127.74 8.32
C SER A 2 -64.06 -126.56 7.76
N ILE A 3 -64.72 -125.65 7.05
CA ILE A 3 -64.11 -124.36 6.75
C ILE A 3 -64.03 -123.62 8.08
N ASP A 4 -62.83 -123.48 8.61
CA ASP A 4 -62.58 -122.68 9.80
C ASP A 4 -62.69 -121.20 9.42
N LEU A 5 -63.92 -120.68 9.37
CA LEU A 5 -64.22 -119.25 9.22
C LEU A 5 -63.44 -118.41 10.23
N PHE A 6 -63.20 -118.95 11.42
CA PHE A 6 -62.37 -118.35 12.45
C PHE A 6 -60.92 -118.11 11.97
N THR A 7 -60.30 -119.09 11.30
CA THR A 7 -58.94 -118.99 10.77
C THR A 7 -58.87 -118.00 9.61
N PHE A 8 -59.91 -117.92 8.78
CA PHE A 8 -60.02 -116.92 7.70
C PHE A 8 -60.11 -115.48 8.25
N PHE A 9 -60.95 -115.24 9.26
CA PHE A 9 -61.03 -113.94 9.94
C PHE A 9 -59.74 -113.60 10.68
N ALA A 10 -59.08 -114.57 11.31
CA ALA A 10 -57.78 -114.38 11.95
C ALA A 10 -56.67 -114.01 10.94
N GLN A 11 -56.66 -114.62 9.75
CA GLN A 11 -55.72 -114.29 8.67
C GLN A 11 -55.94 -112.87 8.14
N ILE A 12 -57.20 -112.45 7.96
CA ILE A 12 -57.55 -111.07 7.56
C ILE A 12 -57.12 -110.08 8.65
N PHE A 13 -57.36 -110.40 9.92
CA PHE A 13 -56.94 -109.56 11.02
C PHE A 13 -55.42 -109.43 11.09
N ASN A 14 -54.68 -110.53 10.88
CA ASN A 14 -53.22 -110.52 10.82
C ASN A 14 -52.70 -109.65 9.65
N LEU A 15 -53.31 -109.76 8.46
CA LEU A 15 -52.97 -108.91 7.31
C LEU A 15 -53.26 -107.43 7.58
N LEU A 16 -54.40 -107.11 8.20
CA LEU A 16 -54.77 -105.74 8.57
C LEU A 16 -53.84 -105.18 9.65
N LEU A 17 -53.47 -106.00 10.64
CA LEU A 17 -52.50 -105.64 11.68
C LEU A 17 -51.14 -105.34 11.04
N LEU A 18 -50.69 -106.19 10.11
CA LEU A 18 -49.44 -106.00 9.37
C LEU A 18 -49.48 -104.74 8.49
N LEU A 19 -50.56 -104.52 7.74
CA LEU A 19 -50.75 -103.31 6.93
C LEU A 19 -50.77 -102.05 7.79
N TYR A 20 -51.41 -102.11 8.96
CA TYR A 20 -51.44 -101.00 9.91
C TYR A 20 -50.04 -100.70 10.47
N LEU A 21 -49.31 -101.74 10.88
CA LEU A 21 -47.91 -101.64 11.32
C LEU A 21 -47.02 -101.07 10.21
N LEU A 22 -47.14 -101.57 8.97
CA LEU A 22 -46.35 -101.12 7.83
C LEU A 22 -46.64 -99.66 7.47
N ARG A 23 -47.93 -99.27 7.48
CA ARG A 23 -48.36 -97.89 7.27
C ARG A 23 -47.79 -96.97 8.34
N ARG A 24 -47.87 -97.36 9.62
CA ARG A 24 -47.43 -96.56 10.77
C ARG A 24 -45.90 -96.46 10.89
N PHE A 25 -45.17 -97.56 10.69
CA PHE A 25 -43.72 -97.65 10.91
C PHE A 25 -42.86 -97.41 9.68
N LEU A 26 -43.31 -97.78 8.48
CA LEU A 26 -42.49 -97.62 7.27
C LEU A 26 -42.99 -96.48 6.38
N TYR A 27 -44.27 -96.50 6.01
CA TYR A 27 -44.76 -95.61 4.95
C TYR A 27 -44.85 -94.15 5.39
N LEU A 28 -45.45 -93.88 6.56
CA LEU A 28 -45.57 -92.52 7.09
C LEU A 28 -44.20 -91.86 7.39
N PRO A 29 -43.25 -92.53 8.06
CA PRO A 29 -41.93 -91.95 8.33
C PRO A 29 -41.13 -91.67 7.05
N VAL A 30 -41.20 -92.55 6.04
CA VAL A 30 -40.50 -92.36 4.76
C VAL A 30 -41.10 -91.18 3.99
N LEU A 31 -42.43 -91.08 3.91
CA LEU A 31 -43.10 -89.96 3.21
C LEU A 31 -42.79 -88.62 3.90
N LYS A 32 -42.74 -88.59 5.24
CA LYS A 32 -42.32 -87.42 6.01
C LYS A 32 -40.86 -87.04 5.72
N ALA A 33 -39.94 -87.99 5.67
CA ALA A 33 -38.53 -87.72 5.38
C ALA A 33 -38.31 -87.16 3.97
N VAL A 34 -39.09 -87.62 2.97
CA VAL A 34 -39.06 -87.08 1.61
C VAL A 34 -39.63 -85.66 1.56
N ASP A 35 -40.78 -85.42 2.20
CA ASP A 35 -41.41 -84.09 2.27
C ASP A 35 -40.55 -83.07 3.05
N GLU A 36 -39.89 -83.50 4.13
CA GLU A 36 -38.92 -82.67 4.86
C GLU A 36 -37.70 -82.30 4.02
N ARG A 37 -37.15 -83.26 3.25
CA ARG A 37 -36.08 -82.99 2.30
C ARG A 37 -36.51 -82.01 1.21
N GLN A 38 -37.71 -82.19 0.64
CA GLN A 38 -38.22 -81.32 -0.40
C GLN A 38 -38.43 -79.88 0.13
N LYS A 39 -39.03 -79.73 1.30
CA LYS A 39 -39.16 -78.43 1.99
C LYS A 39 -37.83 -77.82 2.40
N PHE A 40 -36.80 -78.62 2.69
CA PHE A 40 -35.46 -78.11 2.95
C PHE A 40 -34.82 -77.55 1.66
N ILE A 41 -34.89 -78.30 0.56
CA ILE A 41 -34.36 -77.88 -0.74
C ILE A 41 -35.07 -76.62 -1.25
N GLU A 42 -36.40 -76.57 -1.17
CA GLU A 42 -37.16 -75.37 -1.56
C GLU A 42 -36.80 -74.15 -0.71
N ARG A 43 -36.61 -74.34 0.61
CA ARG A 43 -36.17 -73.25 1.50
C ARG A 43 -34.77 -72.76 1.15
N GLU A 44 -33.82 -73.66 0.91
CA GLU A 44 -32.45 -73.30 0.51
C GLU A 44 -32.42 -72.60 -0.85
N LEU A 45 -33.15 -73.12 -1.85
CA LEU A 45 -33.26 -72.46 -3.16
C LEU A 45 -33.88 -71.08 -3.06
N LYS A 46 -34.96 -70.92 -2.28
CA LYS A 46 -35.60 -69.62 -2.08
C LYS A 46 -34.69 -68.64 -1.34
N LYS A 47 -33.92 -69.11 -0.36
CA LYS A 47 -32.94 -68.32 0.39
C LYS A 47 -31.75 -67.91 -0.49
N ALA A 48 -31.26 -68.81 -1.34
CA ALA A 48 -30.21 -68.52 -2.32
C ALA A 48 -30.69 -67.49 -3.35
N ALA A 49 -31.92 -67.66 -3.88
CA ALA A 49 -32.50 -66.72 -4.82
C ALA A 49 -32.74 -65.33 -4.20
N SER A 50 -33.23 -65.25 -2.96
CA SER A 50 -33.40 -63.97 -2.26
C SER A 50 -32.06 -63.30 -1.97
N SER A 51 -31.06 -64.07 -1.51
CA SER A 51 -29.72 -63.56 -1.27
C SER A 51 -29.05 -63.04 -2.54
N HIS A 52 -29.20 -63.75 -3.66
CA HIS A 52 -28.68 -63.31 -4.96
C HIS A 52 -29.35 -62.01 -5.43
N LYS A 53 -30.69 -61.93 -5.31
CA LYS A 53 -31.44 -60.71 -5.65
C LYS A 53 -31.03 -59.52 -4.78
N GLU A 54 -30.81 -59.74 -3.49
CA GLU A 54 -30.38 -58.71 -2.55
C GLU A 54 -28.95 -58.26 -2.81
N ALA A 55 -28.04 -59.19 -3.15
CA ALA A 55 -26.69 -58.87 -3.59
C ALA A 55 -26.68 -58.01 -4.87
N LEU A 56 -27.48 -58.36 -5.88
CA LEU A 56 -27.62 -57.56 -7.11
C LEU A 56 -28.19 -56.16 -6.83
N ARG A 57 -29.17 -56.06 -5.91
CA ARG A 57 -29.72 -54.76 -5.51
C ARG A 57 -28.65 -53.90 -4.83
N LEU A 58 -27.91 -54.47 -3.88
CA LEU A 58 -26.83 -53.78 -3.18
C LEU A 58 -25.70 -53.37 -4.13
N GLU A 59 -25.35 -54.21 -5.11
CA GLU A 59 -24.37 -53.88 -6.14
C GLU A 59 -24.83 -52.68 -6.98
N ALA A 60 -26.09 -52.66 -7.41
CA ALA A 60 -26.67 -51.55 -8.17
C ALA A 60 -26.70 -50.25 -7.34
N GLU A 61 -27.14 -50.32 -6.07
CA GLU A 61 -27.14 -49.17 -5.16
C GLU A 61 -25.72 -48.65 -4.90
N CYS A 62 -24.73 -49.54 -4.75
CA CYS A 62 -23.33 -49.16 -4.56
C CYS A 62 -22.77 -48.45 -5.79
N LYS A 63 -23.02 -48.99 -7.00
CA LYS A 63 -22.61 -48.36 -8.27
C LYS A 63 -23.25 -46.99 -8.44
N GLN A 64 -24.53 -46.84 -8.12
CA GLN A 64 -25.21 -45.55 -8.20
C GLN A 64 -24.59 -44.54 -7.21
N LYS A 65 -24.39 -44.93 -5.94
CA LYS A 65 -23.76 -44.06 -4.94
C LYS A 65 -22.33 -43.67 -5.32
N MET A 66 -21.55 -44.59 -5.90
CA MET A 66 -20.20 -44.27 -6.40
C MET A 66 -20.26 -43.23 -7.51
N ALA A 67 -21.19 -43.36 -8.47
CA ALA A 67 -21.36 -42.38 -9.53
C ALA A 67 -21.80 -40.99 -9.00
N GLU A 68 -22.70 -40.96 -8.01
CA GLU A 68 -23.10 -39.72 -7.34
C GLU A 68 -21.93 -39.06 -6.59
N ILE A 69 -21.12 -39.85 -5.87
CA ILE A 69 -19.91 -39.35 -5.18
C ILE A 69 -18.90 -38.79 -6.18
N ASP A 70 -18.67 -39.47 -7.30
CA ASP A 70 -17.75 -39.00 -8.32
C ASP A 70 -18.24 -37.69 -8.98
N ALA A 71 -19.55 -37.57 -9.24
CA ALA A 71 -20.15 -36.36 -9.76
C ALA A 71 -20.02 -35.19 -8.76
N GLN A 72 -20.34 -35.41 -7.48
CA GLN A 72 -20.17 -34.41 -6.42
C GLN A 72 -18.70 -33.99 -6.26
N LYS A 73 -17.78 -34.95 -6.33
CA LYS A 73 -16.34 -34.66 -6.26
C LYS A 73 -15.88 -33.78 -7.43
N GLN A 74 -16.34 -34.06 -8.64
CA GLN A 74 -16.04 -33.23 -9.81
C GLN A 74 -16.60 -31.82 -9.65
N ASP A 75 -17.84 -31.68 -9.17
CA ASP A 75 -18.47 -30.40 -8.94
C ASP A 75 -17.70 -29.57 -7.88
N ILE A 76 -17.41 -30.16 -6.71
CA ILE A 76 -16.61 -29.53 -5.65
C ILE A 76 -15.23 -29.09 -6.16
N LEU A 77 -14.54 -29.96 -6.92
CA LEU A 77 -13.23 -29.63 -7.49
C LEU A 77 -13.33 -28.49 -8.51
N SER A 78 -14.40 -28.45 -9.31
CA SER A 78 -14.63 -27.36 -10.27
C SER A 78 -14.89 -26.03 -9.57
N GLN A 79 -15.74 -26.03 -8.54
CA GLN A 79 -16.05 -24.85 -7.74
C GLN A 79 -14.80 -24.35 -7.00
N THR A 80 -14.05 -25.25 -6.37
CA THR A 80 -12.80 -24.89 -5.67
C THR A 80 -11.78 -24.29 -6.63
N ARG A 81 -11.66 -24.81 -7.86
CA ARG A 81 -10.78 -24.23 -8.89
C ARG A 81 -11.25 -22.85 -9.34
N ALA A 82 -12.55 -22.65 -9.53
CA ALA A 82 -13.11 -21.36 -9.89
C ALA A 82 -12.89 -20.32 -8.78
N GLU A 83 -13.16 -20.68 -7.53
CA GLU A 83 -12.90 -19.83 -6.36
C GLU A 83 -11.41 -19.49 -6.21
N ALA A 84 -10.53 -20.48 -6.38
CA ALA A 84 -9.08 -20.26 -6.36
C ALA A 84 -8.63 -19.31 -7.47
N ALA A 85 -9.20 -19.42 -8.68
CA ALA A 85 -8.89 -18.51 -9.79
C ALA A 85 -9.35 -17.07 -9.49
N VAL A 86 -10.57 -16.90 -8.96
CA VAL A 86 -11.09 -15.57 -8.55
C VAL A 86 -10.22 -14.97 -7.44
N LEU A 87 -9.83 -15.77 -6.44
CA LEU A 87 -8.96 -15.31 -5.37
C LEU A 87 -7.57 -14.93 -5.87
N ALA A 88 -6.99 -15.73 -6.78
CA ALA A 88 -5.70 -15.44 -7.38
C ALA A 88 -5.72 -14.14 -8.19
N GLU A 89 -6.78 -13.92 -8.99
CA GLU A 89 -6.97 -12.68 -9.74
C GLU A 89 -7.14 -11.48 -8.80
N LYS A 90 -7.95 -11.63 -7.75
CA LYS A 90 -8.14 -10.59 -6.73
C LYS A 90 -6.82 -10.21 -6.06
N LEU A 91 -6.05 -11.20 -5.59
CA LEU A 91 -4.75 -10.97 -4.95
C LEU A 91 -3.75 -10.33 -5.92
N ALA A 92 -3.73 -10.75 -7.19
CA ALA A 92 -2.86 -10.14 -8.20
C ALA A 92 -3.24 -8.67 -8.47
N ASN A 93 -4.53 -8.36 -8.51
CA ASN A 93 -5.02 -6.99 -8.70
C ASN A 93 -4.74 -6.12 -7.47
N GLU A 94 -4.93 -6.64 -6.27
CA GLU A 94 -4.58 -5.96 -5.02
C GLU A 94 -3.08 -5.68 -4.93
N ALA A 95 -2.23 -6.66 -5.27
CA ALA A 95 -0.78 -6.49 -5.29
C ALA A 95 -0.35 -5.42 -6.31
N LYS A 96 -0.95 -5.40 -7.51
CA LYS A 96 -0.71 -4.35 -8.51
C LYS A 96 -1.13 -2.98 -8.01
N ALA A 97 -2.30 -2.87 -7.39
CA ALA A 97 -2.81 -1.62 -6.84
C ALA A 97 -1.89 -1.09 -5.71
N GLN A 98 -1.44 -1.96 -4.82
CA GLN A 98 -0.48 -1.61 -3.76
C GLN A 98 0.85 -1.14 -4.36
N PHE A 99 1.39 -1.88 -5.34
CA PHE A 99 2.63 -1.50 -6.00
C PHE A 99 2.55 -0.12 -6.67
N GLU A 100 1.47 0.17 -7.40
CA GLU A 100 1.30 1.49 -8.02
C GLU A 100 1.07 2.60 -6.99
N ALA A 101 0.39 2.32 -5.88
CA ALA A 101 0.25 3.26 -4.77
C ALA A 101 1.61 3.57 -4.11
N ASP A 102 2.40 2.54 -3.81
CA ASP A 102 3.73 2.69 -3.22
C ASP A 102 4.68 3.43 -4.15
N LYS A 103 4.66 3.11 -5.45
CA LYS A 103 5.43 3.80 -6.49
C LYS A 103 5.03 5.27 -6.61
N SER A 104 3.75 5.58 -6.53
CA SER A 104 3.26 6.97 -6.54
C SER A 104 3.73 7.73 -5.31
N GLN A 105 3.59 7.14 -4.11
CA GLN A 105 4.09 7.73 -2.87
C GLN A 105 5.60 7.93 -2.91
N TRP A 106 6.35 6.95 -3.41
CA TRP A 106 7.80 7.03 -3.53
C TRP A 106 8.22 8.16 -4.48
N LYS A 107 7.57 8.29 -5.64
CA LYS A 107 7.80 9.43 -6.55
C LYS A 107 7.50 10.78 -5.89
N GLN A 108 6.42 10.87 -5.13
CA GLN A 108 6.06 12.10 -4.42
C GLN A 108 7.10 12.45 -3.33
N ARG A 109 7.55 11.46 -2.57
CA ARG A 109 8.61 11.64 -1.56
C ARG A 109 9.93 12.06 -2.23
N LEU A 110 10.33 11.38 -3.30
CA LEU A 110 11.54 11.71 -4.04
C LEU A 110 11.50 13.14 -4.60
N ALA A 111 10.36 13.56 -5.17
CA ALA A 111 10.19 14.95 -5.64
C ALA A 111 10.24 15.97 -4.49
N GLY A 112 9.72 15.63 -3.31
CA GLY A 112 9.82 16.46 -2.11
C GLY A 112 11.24 16.57 -1.58
N GLU A 113 11.96 15.45 -1.54
CA GLU A 113 13.37 15.36 -1.14
C GLU A 113 14.26 16.15 -2.10
N GLN A 114 14.06 16.04 -3.41
CA GLN A 114 14.78 16.82 -4.43
C GLN A 114 14.61 18.33 -4.19
N LYS A 115 13.38 18.81 -4.02
CA LYS A 115 13.13 20.24 -3.72
C LYS A 115 13.79 20.69 -2.41
N THR A 116 13.74 19.84 -1.39
CA THR A 116 14.35 20.14 -0.09
C THR A 116 15.87 20.20 -0.21
N PHE A 117 16.46 19.27 -0.96
CA PHE A 117 17.87 19.23 -1.27
C PHE A 117 18.32 20.45 -2.09
N GLU A 118 17.57 20.83 -3.12
CA GLU A 118 17.84 22.03 -3.92
C GLU A 118 17.87 23.29 -3.05
N LEU A 119 16.86 23.49 -2.19
CA LEU A 119 16.81 24.63 -1.28
C LEU A 119 17.95 24.60 -0.25
N ALA A 120 18.27 23.43 0.29
CA ALA A 120 19.39 23.27 1.23
C ALA A 120 20.73 23.60 0.56
N MET A 121 20.94 23.13 -0.67
CA MET A 121 22.13 23.38 -1.47
C MET A 121 22.27 24.86 -1.83
N GLN A 122 21.17 25.52 -2.23
CA GLN A 122 21.15 26.96 -2.50
C GLN A 122 21.60 27.75 -1.28
N ASN A 123 21.04 27.45 -0.11
CA ASN A 123 21.42 28.13 1.14
C ASN A 123 22.88 27.89 1.52
N LEU A 124 23.39 26.66 1.34
CA LEU A 124 24.78 26.31 1.64
C LEU A 124 25.76 27.05 0.73
N ILE A 125 25.48 27.12 -0.58
CA ILE A 125 26.29 27.86 -1.55
C ILE A 125 26.34 29.34 -1.18
N LEU A 126 25.19 29.93 -0.84
CA LEU A 126 25.10 31.33 -0.43
C LEU A 126 25.91 31.61 0.84
N GLU A 127 25.84 30.72 1.83
CA GLU A 127 26.61 30.86 3.07
C GLU A 127 28.12 30.77 2.81
N HIS A 128 28.56 29.80 2.00
CA HIS A 128 29.98 29.64 1.67
C HIS A 128 30.51 30.79 0.81
N PHE A 129 29.76 31.24 -0.18
CA PHE A 129 30.14 32.40 -0.99
C PHE A 129 30.32 33.65 -0.12
N ASN A 130 29.38 33.91 0.80
CA ASN A 130 29.49 35.02 1.74
C ASN A 130 30.76 34.96 2.59
N LYS A 131 31.08 33.78 3.16
CA LYS A 131 32.29 33.58 3.97
C LYS A 131 33.56 33.76 3.13
N LEU A 132 33.58 33.21 1.91
CA LEU A 132 34.70 33.32 1.00
C LEU A 132 34.94 34.77 0.56
N ALA A 133 33.88 35.46 0.16
CA ALA A 133 33.94 36.86 -0.27
C ALA A 133 34.37 37.78 0.88
N ASP A 134 33.84 37.62 2.09
CA ASP A 134 34.25 38.41 3.25
C ASP A 134 35.71 38.15 3.65
N GLY A 135 36.16 36.88 3.59
CA GLY A 135 37.55 36.52 3.84
C GLY A 135 38.51 37.08 2.79
N ALA A 136 38.18 36.95 1.51
CA ALA A 136 38.99 37.47 0.41
C ALA A 136 39.07 39.00 0.46
N LEU A 137 37.95 39.70 0.70
CA LEU A 137 37.92 41.16 0.78
C LEU A 137 38.71 41.68 1.99
N LYS A 138 38.63 41.01 3.15
CA LYS A 138 39.47 41.34 4.31
C LYS A 138 40.94 41.14 4.00
N GLN A 139 41.30 40.03 3.36
CA GLN A 139 42.70 39.73 3.04
C GLN A 139 43.30 40.67 1.98
N MET A 140 42.50 41.10 1.00
CA MET A 140 42.98 41.87 -0.15
C MET A 140 42.86 43.39 0.03
N ALA A 141 41.84 43.87 0.75
CA ALA A 141 41.51 45.28 0.82
C ALA A 141 41.23 45.79 2.25
N ASP A 142 41.30 44.92 3.26
CA ASP A 142 40.88 45.22 4.64
C ASP A 142 39.45 45.80 4.75
N VAL A 143 38.59 45.42 3.79
CA VAL A 143 37.18 45.85 3.73
C VAL A 143 36.26 44.67 3.99
N SER A 144 35.18 44.87 4.75
CA SER A 144 34.14 43.87 4.90
C SER A 144 33.15 43.89 3.73
N LEU A 145 32.64 42.73 3.35
CA LEU A 145 31.60 42.64 2.31
C LEU A 145 30.38 43.49 2.69
N ASN A 146 29.99 43.46 3.96
CA ASN A 146 28.86 44.24 4.48
C ASN A 146 29.03 45.74 4.28
N ASP A 147 30.23 46.29 4.46
CA ASP A 147 30.47 47.71 4.25
C ASP A 147 30.32 48.11 2.78
N LEU A 148 30.82 47.28 1.85
CA LEU A 148 30.64 47.50 0.42
C LEU A 148 29.18 47.44 0.00
N MET A 149 28.42 46.46 0.50
CA MET A 149 26.98 46.34 0.22
C MET A 149 26.20 47.55 0.73
N LEU A 150 26.50 48.01 1.95
CA LEU A 150 25.89 49.21 2.52
C LEU A 150 26.25 50.46 1.71
N ASN A 151 27.49 50.58 1.24
CA ASN A 151 27.90 51.71 0.40
C ASN A 151 27.21 51.67 -0.98
N LYS A 152 27.04 50.51 -1.60
CA LYS A 152 26.27 50.38 -2.85
C LYS A 152 24.78 50.68 -2.67
N LEU A 153 24.19 50.31 -1.54
CA LEU A 153 22.83 50.74 -1.22
C LEU A 153 22.75 52.27 -1.07
N LYS A 154 23.71 52.89 -0.38
CA LYS A 154 23.78 54.36 -0.24
C LYS A 154 23.89 55.05 -1.59
N GLU A 155 24.80 54.60 -2.46
CA GLU A 155 24.93 55.10 -3.83
C GLU A 155 23.61 54.99 -4.59
N LYS A 156 22.95 53.82 -4.52
CA LYS A 156 21.65 53.59 -5.19
C LYS A 156 20.57 54.53 -4.67
N ILE A 157 20.48 54.73 -3.35
CA ILE A 157 19.51 55.64 -2.73
C ILE A 157 19.79 57.10 -3.13
N SER A 158 21.05 57.52 -3.13
CA SER A 158 21.44 58.86 -3.57
C SER A 158 21.06 59.11 -5.03
N ALA A 159 21.23 58.13 -5.90
CA ALA A 159 20.90 58.19 -7.33
C ALA A 159 19.41 58.02 -7.66
N LEU A 160 18.53 57.81 -6.66
CA LEU A 160 17.10 57.68 -6.91
C LEU A 160 16.49 59.00 -7.43
N PRO A 161 15.53 58.94 -8.38
CA PRO A 161 14.78 60.11 -8.81
C PRO A 161 14.03 60.76 -7.65
N VAL A 162 13.94 62.10 -7.66
CA VAL A 162 13.25 62.91 -6.62
C VAL A 162 11.82 62.41 -6.37
N ARG A 163 11.11 62.00 -7.43
CA ARG A 163 9.76 61.42 -7.34
C ARG A 163 9.69 60.16 -6.47
N LYS A 164 10.64 59.22 -6.62
CA LYS A 164 10.69 58.01 -5.79
C LYS A 164 11.08 58.31 -4.35
N LYS A 165 11.95 59.31 -4.13
CA LYS A 165 12.28 59.78 -2.77
C LYS A 165 11.05 60.37 -2.08
N GLN A 166 10.22 61.14 -2.80
CA GLN A 166 8.96 61.69 -2.30
C GLN A 166 7.91 60.60 -2.02
N GLU A 167 7.76 59.61 -2.90
CA GLU A 167 6.89 58.44 -2.67
C GLU A 167 7.31 57.65 -1.42
N PHE A 168 8.62 57.49 -1.23
CA PHE A 168 9.17 56.83 -0.04
C PHE A 168 8.97 57.65 1.24
N ALA A 169 9.12 58.97 1.17
CA ALA A 169 8.85 59.88 2.29
C ALA A 169 7.35 59.92 2.66
N ALA A 170 6.45 59.84 1.67
CA ALA A 170 5.01 59.73 1.90
C ALA A 170 4.64 58.39 2.55
N ALA A 171 5.20 57.28 2.06
CA ALA A 171 5.02 55.96 2.66
C ALA A 171 5.52 55.89 4.11
N TYR A 172 6.58 56.63 4.44
CA TYR A 172 7.06 56.77 5.81
C TYR A 172 6.05 57.46 6.73
N GLN A 173 5.34 58.51 6.28
CA GLN A 173 4.38 59.27 7.11
C GLN A 173 3.22 58.41 7.64
N ASN A 174 2.83 57.35 6.92
CA ASN A 174 1.72 56.46 7.31
C ASN A 174 2.00 55.71 8.62
N LYS A 175 3.21 55.18 8.81
CA LYS A 175 3.55 54.29 9.95
C LYS A 175 4.71 54.80 10.82
N LYS A 176 5.39 55.88 10.42
CA LYS A 176 6.56 56.48 11.09
C LYS A 176 7.64 55.46 11.48
N GLN A 177 7.80 54.41 10.67
CA GLN A 177 8.72 53.32 10.95
C GLN A 177 9.38 52.83 9.67
N LEU A 178 10.70 52.60 9.73
CA LEU A 178 11.50 52.07 8.63
C LEU A 178 12.07 50.71 8.98
N PHE A 179 12.04 49.80 8.01
CA PHE A 179 12.67 48.49 8.14
C PHE A 179 13.92 48.45 7.25
N VAL A 180 15.07 48.20 7.87
CA VAL A 180 16.32 47.89 7.17
C VAL A 180 16.55 46.40 7.31
N ARG A 181 16.39 45.67 6.21
CA ARG A 181 16.63 44.23 6.13
C ARG A 181 17.99 43.97 5.52
N SER A 182 18.76 43.10 6.13
CA SER A 182 20.08 42.72 5.64
C SER A 182 20.25 41.21 5.67
N ALA A 183 20.96 40.68 4.68
CA ALA A 183 21.35 39.28 4.62
C ALA A 183 22.19 38.84 5.83
N GLN A 184 22.94 39.78 6.43
CA GLN A 184 23.81 39.54 7.57
C GLN A 184 23.56 40.54 8.72
N LYS A 185 24.02 40.17 9.92
CA LYS A 185 23.91 41.01 11.11
C LYS A 185 24.75 42.27 10.95
N ILE A 186 24.08 43.42 10.91
CA ILE A 186 24.72 44.75 10.88
C ILE A 186 25.24 45.10 12.28
N SER A 187 26.49 45.57 12.38
CA SER A 187 27.11 46.01 13.64
C SER A 187 26.44 47.30 14.18
N ALA A 188 26.65 47.61 15.46
CA ALA A 188 26.08 48.83 16.07
C ALA A 188 26.58 50.12 15.38
N GLU A 189 27.86 50.15 15.01
CA GLU A 189 28.48 51.27 14.31
C GLU A 189 27.91 51.46 12.89
N GLN A 190 27.75 50.37 12.15
CA GLN A 190 27.15 50.39 10.81
C GLN A 190 25.69 50.84 10.87
N LYS A 191 24.91 50.38 11.87
CA LYS A 191 23.52 50.83 12.07
C LYS A 191 23.45 52.34 12.24
N GLN A 192 24.36 52.93 13.02
CA GLN A 192 24.39 54.37 13.23
C GLN A 192 24.72 55.12 11.93
N LYS A 193 25.77 54.72 11.21
CA LYS A 193 26.13 55.29 9.90
C LYS A 193 25.01 55.22 8.87
N VAL A 194 24.22 54.14 8.88
CA VAL A 194 23.06 53.97 7.98
C VAL A 194 21.90 54.87 8.41
N LYS A 195 21.59 54.96 9.71
CA LYS A 195 20.55 55.87 10.21
C LYS A 195 20.83 57.31 9.83
N ASP A 196 22.08 57.75 10.05
CA ASP A 196 22.47 59.13 9.79
C ASP A 196 22.42 59.46 8.28
N PHE A 197 22.88 58.52 7.43
CA PHE A 197 22.74 58.66 5.98
C PHE A 197 21.27 58.73 5.52
N LEU A 198 20.41 57.83 6.03
CA LEU A 198 19.00 57.79 5.64
C LEU A 198 18.24 59.04 6.11
N ARG A 199 18.56 59.56 7.30
CA ARG A 199 17.99 60.82 7.79
C ARG A 199 18.32 61.99 6.87
N VAL A 200 19.57 62.09 6.41
CA VAL A 200 20.02 63.16 5.51
C VAL A 200 19.43 63.01 4.11
N GLN A 201 19.41 61.81 3.54
CA GLN A 201 18.97 61.62 2.14
C GLN A 201 17.45 61.57 1.95
N LEU A 202 16.69 61.24 2.99
CA LEU A 202 15.22 61.14 2.93
C LEU A 202 14.52 62.21 3.77
N GLU A 203 15.27 63.20 4.29
CA GLU A 203 14.75 64.33 5.09
C GLU A 203 13.83 63.88 6.24
N LEU A 204 14.25 62.85 6.98
CA LEU A 204 13.42 62.20 7.99
C LEU A 204 13.55 62.88 9.37
N PRO A 205 12.47 62.97 10.17
CA PRO A 205 12.51 63.50 11.54
C PRO A 205 13.43 62.69 12.47
N GLU A 206 14.01 63.32 13.50
CA GLU A 206 14.89 62.63 14.48
C GLU A 206 14.22 61.45 15.19
N GLU A 207 12.90 61.53 15.42
CA GLU A 207 12.07 60.52 16.09
C GLU A 207 11.78 59.26 15.24
N THR A 208 12.37 59.15 14.06
CA THR A 208 12.16 58.01 13.15
C THR A 208 12.56 56.68 13.82
N LYS A 209 11.60 55.75 13.92
CA LYS A 209 11.85 54.40 14.45
C LYS A 209 12.44 53.50 13.36
N PHE A 210 13.73 53.18 13.48
CA PHE A 210 14.40 52.20 12.61
C PHE A 210 14.38 50.80 13.24
N LYS A 211 13.79 49.83 12.56
CA LYS A 211 13.92 48.41 12.88
C LYS A 211 14.90 47.75 11.93
N PHE A 212 15.91 47.08 12.49
CA PHE A 212 16.89 46.32 11.73
C PHE A 212 16.59 44.84 11.89
N GLU A 213 16.33 44.17 10.76
CA GLU A 213 15.99 42.75 10.72
C GLU A 213 17.01 42.01 9.85
N VAL A 214 17.32 40.77 10.25
CA VAL A 214 18.14 39.88 9.43
C VAL A 214 17.19 39.05 8.58
N ASP A 215 17.23 39.26 7.28
CA ASP A 215 16.43 38.49 6.33
C ASP A 215 17.36 37.58 5.52
N LYS A 216 17.40 36.30 5.91
CA LYS A 216 18.21 35.27 5.25
C LYS A 216 17.75 34.98 3.81
N LYS A 217 16.57 35.48 3.40
CA LYS A 217 16.09 35.37 2.02
C LYS A 217 16.77 36.37 1.08
N LEU A 218 17.39 37.42 1.61
CA LEU A 218 18.17 38.37 0.82
C LEU A 218 19.53 37.74 0.49
N VAL A 219 19.78 37.53 -0.79
CA VAL A 219 21.06 37.03 -1.30
C VAL A 219 22.09 38.16 -1.29
N CYS A 220 22.99 38.15 -0.31
CA CYS A 220 24.11 39.11 -0.21
C CYS A 220 23.65 40.55 -0.50
N GLY A 221 22.71 41.06 0.30
CA GLY A 221 22.05 42.31 -0.01
C GLY A 221 21.45 43.01 1.19
N VAL A 222 21.08 44.27 0.97
CA VAL A 222 20.44 45.14 1.95
C VAL A 222 19.22 45.78 1.29
N ALA A 223 18.09 45.75 2.00
CA ALA A 223 16.82 46.31 1.57
C ALA A 223 16.29 47.31 2.59
N LEU A 224 15.74 48.41 2.08
CA LEU A 224 15.06 49.44 2.83
C LEU A 224 13.58 49.39 2.47
N GLN A 225 12.72 49.22 3.47
CA GLN A 225 11.27 49.15 3.30
C GLN A 225 10.56 50.22 4.13
N ALA A 226 9.67 50.96 3.48
CA ALA A 226 8.71 51.88 4.08
C ALA A 226 7.31 51.52 3.57
N ASP A 227 6.47 50.95 4.43
CA ASP A 227 5.13 50.48 4.08
C ASP A 227 5.13 49.54 2.84
N GLU A 228 4.53 49.94 1.72
CA GLU A 228 4.50 49.18 0.45
C GLU A 228 5.71 49.45 -0.46
N GLN A 229 6.57 50.42 -0.13
CA GLN A 229 7.73 50.76 -0.94
C GLN A 229 8.98 49.99 -0.48
N LEU A 230 9.66 49.35 -1.43
CA LEU A 230 10.89 48.57 -1.22
C LEU A 230 12.00 49.09 -2.13
N ILE A 231 13.15 49.38 -1.54
CA ILE A 231 14.39 49.68 -2.25
C ILE A 231 15.44 48.70 -1.79
N ASP A 232 15.81 47.77 -2.65
CA ASP A 232 16.81 46.75 -2.33
C ASP A 232 18.02 46.83 -3.27
N TRP A 233 19.16 46.39 -2.76
CA TRP A 233 20.34 46.07 -3.54
C TRP A 233 20.86 44.72 -3.08
N ASN A 234 20.96 43.78 -4.01
CA ASN A 234 21.34 42.39 -3.73
C ASN A 234 22.15 41.82 -4.91
N LEU A 235 22.84 40.70 -4.69
CA LEU A 235 23.55 39.96 -5.75
C LEU A 235 22.73 38.77 -6.28
N ALA A 236 21.39 38.76 -6.10
CA ALA A 236 20.56 37.60 -6.43
C ALA A 236 20.69 37.19 -7.91
N SER A 237 20.74 38.15 -8.83
CA SER A 237 20.91 37.85 -10.26
C SER A 237 22.22 37.12 -10.58
N TYR A 238 23.34 37.58 -9.99
CA TYR A 238 24.65 36.95 -10.19
C TYR A 238 24.73 35.56 -9.55
N MET A 239 24.13 35.40 -8.37
CA MET A 239 24.07 34.10 -7.70
C MET A 239 23.17 33.10 -8.42
N ASN A 240 22.03 33.54 -8.96
CA ASN A 240 21.16 32.69 -9.75
C ASN A 240 21.87 32.18 -11.02
N GLU A 241 22.67 33.04 -11.67
CA GLU A 241 23.46 32.66 -12.84
C GLU A 241 24.58 31.68 -12.48
N PHE A 242 25.33 31.95 -11.41
CA PHE A 242 26.35 31.03 -10.90
C PHE A 242 25.77 29.65 -10.55
N GLN A 243 24.63 29.62 -9.85
CA GLN A 243 23.94 28.38 -9.50
C GLN A 243 23.48 27.60 -10.73
N LYS A 244 22.94 28.30 -11.75
CA LYS A 244 22.50 27.68 -13.00
C LYS A 244 23.69 27.03 -13.74
N ASN A 245 24.84 27.69 -13.76
CA ASN A 245 26.04 27.14 -14.39
C ASN A 245 26.55 25.89 -13.64
N MET A 246 26.61 25.93 -12.29
CA MET A 246 26.97 24.75 -11.50
C MET A 246 26.01 23.58 -11.69
N GLN A 247 24.69 23.85 -11.73
CA GLN A 247 23.70 22.81 -11.98
C GLN A 247 23.89 22.16 -13.35
N ASN A 248 24.16 22.96 -14.39
CA ASN A 248 24.46 22.46 -15.72
C ASN A 248 25.71 21.56 -15.72
N ASP A 249 26.78 21.97 -15.03
CA ASP A 249 28.03 21.19 -14.96
C ASP A 249 27.84 19.86 -14.23
N VAL A 250 27.11 19.85 -13.11
CA VAL A 250 26.76 18.62 -12.38
C VAL A 250 25.90 17.70 -13.25
N GLN A 251 24.90 18.24 -13.95
CA GLN A 251 24.05 17.44 -14.84
C GLN A 251 24.85 16.82 -16.00
N GLN A 252 25.84 17.54 -16.54
CA GLN A 252 26.73 17.02 -17.57
C GLN A 252 27.64 15.89 -17.05
N LEU A 253 28.10 15.96 -15.80
CA LEU A 253 28.89 14.89 -15.19
C LEU A 253 28.06 13.64 -14.94
N ILE A 254 26.81 13.79 -14.47
CA ILE A 254 25.89 12.66 -14.26
C ILE A 254 25.52 11.99 -15.59
N ASN A 255 25.29 12.76 -16.66
CA ASN A 255 24.95 12.21 -17.98
C ASN A 255 26.13 11.55 -18.71
N ARG A 256 27.37 11.73 -18.22
CA ARG A 256 28.60 11.15 -18.80
C ARG A 256 29.05 9.86 -18.12
N GLY A 257 28.52 9.53 -16.94
CA GLY A 257 28.80 8.28 -16.21
C GLY A 257 27.69 7.25 -16.42
#